data_AF-A0A1V4RX57-F1
#
_entry.id   AF-A0A1V4RX57-F1
#
_cell.length_a   1.000
_cell.length_b   1.000
_cell.length_c   1.000
_cell.angle_alpha   90.00
_cell.angle_beta   90.00
_cell.angle_gamma   90.00
#
_symmetry.space_group_name_H-M   'P 1'
#
loop_
_entity.id
_entity.type
_entity.pdbx_description
1 polymer ?
#
loop_
_entity_poly.entity_id
_entity_poly.type
_entity_poly.pdbx_seq_one_letter_code
_entity_poly.pdbx_strand_id
1 'polypeptide(L)'
;MKAELTVSRWDLFTIFNSIYRNKIKQVKILVPYLKYPLFEIAVQQNRAQIKLNYKQHEYNKEIEQYRFLRAFQEIPDFSSVKEVIIQSGILEYSNLTELLAELHRACQWDYIKGERPVYMALDTNLMRDRFYSTQHAWLETLPQNKTGFSISPYIKGELDFTRCKYKQGYLSQLKKACVHPVFHNYYTKFFNQNCLNERKRRLGYLEFEKVHRLQWVIMLPTLDEDELQENGDQNIILNYQKAAEDRNLNVFLLSRDSDFIARAEGIVGIHPFLLETPALPDSPLLTKDWYQLSQFFYCMAVHFGMIRVETQLSKMILLGIWSGKKPGDWKKENLILHFDTTQTVAEKLFIQLVKLRELKWEYE
;
A
#
# COMPACT_ATOMS: atom_id res chain seq x y z
N MET A 1 -19.97 0.03 27.15
CA MET A 1 -19.93 0.14 25.67
C MET A 1 -18.47 0.12 25.22
N LYS A 2 -18.05 -0.90 24.48
CA LYS A 2 -16.74 -0.86 23.78
C LYS A 2 -16.90 0.11 22.60
N ALA A 3 -16.07 1.15 22.53
CA ALA A 3 -16.18 2.14 21.47
C ALA A 3 -15.54 1.60 20.20
N GLU A 4 -16.36 1.41 19.19
CA GLU A 4 -15.95 1.20 17.81
C GLU A 4 -15.98 2.54 17.09
N LEU A 5 -14.91 2.89 16.39
CA LEU A 5 -14.81 4.12 15.62
C LEU A 5 -14.35 3.82 14.20
N THR A 6 -14.98 4.47 13.23
CA THR A 6 -14.41 4.57 11.88
C THR A 6 -13.45 5.75 11.87
N VAL A 7 -12.22 5.51 11.46
CA VAL A 7 -11.17 6.53 11.41
C VAL A 7 -10.49 6.48 10.05
N SER A 8 -10.15 7.63 9.48
CA SER A 8 -9.28 7.66 8.30
C SER A 8 -7.85 7.34 8.69
N ARG A 9 -7.03 6.91 7.72
CA ARG A 9 -5.57 6.80 7.94
C ARG A 9 -4.97 8.09 8.52
N TRP A 10 -5.46 9.25 8.08
CA TRP A 10 -5.00 10.54 8.59
C TRP A 10 -5.32 10.76 10.07
N ASP A 11 -6.41 10.20 10.58
CA ASP A 11 -6.72 10.31 12.00
C ASP A 11 -5.74 9.49 12.86
N LEU A 12 -5.12 8.44 12.31
CA LEU A 12 -4.05 7.71 13.01
C LEU A 12 -2.85 8.61 13.32
N PHE A 13 -2.54 9.59 12.48
CA PHE A 13 -1.49 10.58 12.76
C PHE A 13 -1.78 11.32 14.08
N THR A 14 -3.02 11.72 14.30
CA THR A 14 -3.47 12.38 15.53
C THR A 14 -3.38 11.46 16.74
N ILE A 15 -3.70 10.17 16.58
CA ILE A 15 -3.51 9.16 17.63
C ILE A 15 -2.03 9.04 17.99
N PHE A 16 -1.14 8.91 16.99
CA PHE A 16 0.30 8.76 17.25
C PHE A 16 0.94 9.99 17.86
N ASN A 17 0.52 11.19 17.44
CA ASN A 17 0.93 12.43 18.11
C ASN A 17 0.49 12.46 19.58
N SER A 18 -0.72 11.97 19.87
CA SER A 18 -1.22 11.86 21.24
C SER A 18 -0.43 10.82 22.04
N ILE A 19 -0.11 9.67 21.44
CA ILE A 19 0.74 8.63 22.02
C ILE A 19 2.11 9.19 22.39
N TYR A 20 2.75 9.92 21.47
CA TYR A 20 4.04 10.57 21.70
C TYR A 20 3.98 11.60 22.86
N ARG A 21 2.97 12.49 22.86
CA ARG A 21 2.79 13.49 23.93
C ARG A 21 2.61 12.87 25.31
N ASN A 22 2.01 11.68 25.38
CA ASN A 22 1.86 10.91 26.61
C ASN A 22 3.11 10.11 27.01
N LYS A 23 4.27 10.40 26.39
CA LYS A 23 5.57 9.76 26.65
C LYS A 23 5.56 8.24 26.42
N ILE A 24 4.68 7.73 25.56
CA ILE A 24 4.72 6.33 25.14
C ILE A 24 5.94 6.16 24.23
N LYS A 25 6.89 5.34 24.68
CA LYS A 25 8.16 5.11 23.97
C LYS A 25 8.14 3.88 23.07
N GLN A 26 7.25 2.93 23.34
CA GLN A 26 7.23 1.65 22.65
C GLN A 26 5.81 1.24 22.27
N VAL A 27 5.66 0.75 21.04
CA VAL A 27 4.42 0.17 20.51
C VAL A 27 4.74 -1.21 19.96
N LYS A 28 3.90 -2.20 20.27
CA LYS A 28 4.02 -3.57 19.76
C LYS A 28 2.88 -3.85 18.79
N ILE A 29 3.18 -4.48 17.67
CA ILE A 29 2.18 -4.89 16.68
C ILE A 29 2.11 -6.40 16.66
N LEU A 30 0.94 -6.93 17.02
CA LEU A 30 0.63 -8.35 16.95
C LEU A 30 -0.27 -8.60 15.75
N VAL A 31 -0.06 -9.75 15.11
CA VAL A 31 -0.86 -10.23 14.00
C VAL A 31 -1.52 -11.56 14.39
N PRO A 32 -2.62 -11.99 13.73
CA PRO A 32 -3.39 -13.14 14.19
C PRO A 32 -2.65 -14.48 14.23
N TYR A 33 -1.65 -14.65 13.36
CA TYR A 33 -1.06 -15.96 13.02
C TYR A 33 0.31 -16.20 13.67
N LEU A 34 0.81 -15.25 14.45
CA LEU A 34 2.10 -15.35 15.13
C LEU A 34 1.90 -15.29 16.64
N LYS A 35 2.77 -15.97 17.38
CA LYS A 35 2.73 -16.00 18.85
C LYS A 35 3.33 -14.74 19.48
N TYR A 36 4.32 -14.13 18.83
CA TYR A 36 5.03 -12.96 19.30
C TYR A 36 4.72 -11.75 18.41
N PRO A 37 4.92 -10.51 18.91
CA PRO A 37 4.75 -9.31 18.09
C PRO A 37 5.60 -9.40 16.83
N LEU A 38 5.00 -9.08 15.68
CA LEU A 38 5.72 -9.03 14.41
C LEU A 38 6.68 -7.83 14.38
N PHE A 39 6.20 -6.69 14.89
CA PHE A 39 6.98 -5.46 14.96
C PHE A 39 7.00 -4.86 16.36
N GLU A 40 8.13 -4.27 16.70
CA GLU A 40 8.27 -3.32 17.81
C GLU A 40 8.67 -1.96 17.28
N ILE A 41 8.00 -0.92 17.74
CA ILE A 41 8.18 0.44 17.27
C ILE A 41 8.64 1.31 18.44
N ALA A 42 9.84 1.87 18.32
CA ALA A 42 10.33 2.88 19.23
C ALA A 42 9.94 4.27 18.69
N VAL A 43 9.09 4.96 19.45
CA VAL A 43 8.55 6.28 19.09
C VAL A 43 9.57 7.36 19.52
N GLN A 44 10.02 8.18 18.58
CA GLN A 44 10.90 9.33 18.80
C GLN A 44 10.16 10.64 18.48
N GLN A 45 10.82 11.80 18.53
CA GLN A 45 10.16 13.10 18.42
C GLN A 45 9.42 13.32 17.09
N ASN A 46 10.06 13.02 15.96
CA ASN A 46 9.51 13.24 14.62
C ASN A 46 9.54 11.99 13.73
N ARG A 47 9.91 10.84 14.30
CA ARG A 47 10.12 9.59 13.57
C ARG A 47 9.91 8.39 14.48
N ALA A 48 9.85 7.22 13.88
CA ALA A 48 9.80 5.95 14.59
C ALA A 48 10.89 5.01 14.09
N GLN A 49 11.42 4.18 14.99
CA GLN A 49 12.26 3.04 14.63
C GLN A 49 11.40 1.78 14.67
N ILE A 50 11.35 1.03 13.57
CA ILE A 50 10.54 -0.16 13.42
C ILE A 50 11.47 -1.35 13.35
N LYS A 51 11.43 -2.18 14.39
CA LYS A 51 12.16 -3.44 14.46
C LYS A 51 11.23 -4.57 14.05
N LEU A 52 11.62 -5.32 13.02
CA LEU A 52 11.00 -6.60 12.66
C LEU A 52 11.57 -7.70 13.57
N ASN A 53 10.70 -8.46 14.22
CA ASN A 53 11.12 -9.47 15.20
C ASN A 53 11.40 -10.85 14.60
N TYR A 54 11.15 -11.03 13.31
CA TYR A 54 11.27 -12.31 12.62
C TYR A 54 12.19 -12.19 11.42
N LYS A 55 13.13 -13.13 11.28
CA LYS A 55 13.81 -13.35 10.01
C LYS A 55 12.88 -14.12 9.05
N GLN A 56 13.15 -14.03 7.75
CA GLN A 56 12.34 -14.69 6.72
C GLN A 56 12.13 -16.18 6.98
N HIS A 57 13.20 -16.91 7.30
CA HIS A 57 13.11 -18.35 7.56
C HIS A 57 12.25 -18.67 8.79
N GLU A 58 12.38 -17.87 9.86
CA GLU A 58 11.62 -18.04 11.10
C GLU A 58 10.13 -17.77 10.87
N TYR A 59 9.81 -16.66 10.20
CA TYR A 59 8.45 -16.32 9.82
C TYR A 59 7.80 -17.42 8.98
N ASN A 60 8.49 -17.86 7.92
CA ASN A 60 7.97 -18.88 7.02
C ASN A 60 7.73 -20.19 7.75
N LYS A 61 8.62 -20.59 8.66
CA LYS A 61 8.44 -21.80 9.49
C LYS A 61 7.21 -21.70 10.38
N GLU A 62 6.97 -20.55 11.00
CA GLU A 62 5.78 -20.32 11.83
C GLU A 62 4.50 -20.37 11.00
N ILE A 63 4.49 -19.84 9.78
CA ILE A 63 3.29 -19.88 8.94
C ILE A 63 3.05 -21.26 8.31
N GLU A 64 4.10 -21.98 7.93
CA GLU A 64 4.04 -23.27 7.23
C GLU A 64 3.29 -24.35 8.03
N GLN A 65 3.25 -24.24 9.36
CA GLN A 65 2.45 -25.15 10.19
C GLN A 65 0.96 -25.15 9.81
N TYR A 66 0.47 -24.11 9.13
CA TYR A 66 -0.92 -23.97 8.70
C TYR A 66 -1.18 -24.41 7.25
N ARG A 67 -0.18 -24.96 6.53
CA ARG A 67 -0.27 -25.31 5.10
C ARG A 67 -1.43 -26.26 4.75
N PHE A 68 -1.85 -27.09 5.71
CA PHE A 68 -2.95 -28.03 5.54
C PHE A 68 -4.34 -27.37 5.53
N LEU A 69 -4.45 -26.09 5.91
CA LEU A 69 -5.70 -25.37 5.90
C LEU A 69 -6.04 -24.92 4.47
N ARG A 70 -7.29 -25.12 4.06
CA ARG A 70 -7.80 -24.57 2.77
C ARG A 70 -7.67 -23.05 2.68
N ALA A 71 -7.56 -22.38 3.83
CA ALA A 71 -7.41 -20.94 3.95
C ALA A 71 -5.95 -20.45 3.98
N PHE A 72 -4.97 -21.34 3.75
CA PHE A 72 -3.55 -21.02 3.91
C PHE A 72 -3.09 -19.83 3.07
N GLN A 73 -3.54 -19.73 1.81
CA GLN A 73 -3.23 -18.62 0.90
C GLN A 73 -3.67 -17.23 1.39
N GLU A 74 -4.51 -17.17 2.43
CA GLU A 74 -4.97 -15.91 3.03
C GLU A 74 -4.17 -15.49 4.26
N ILE A 75 -3.27 -16.36 4.74
CA ILE A 75 -2.31 -16.05 5.78
C ILE A 75 -1.14 -15.33 5.10
N PRO A 76 -0.86 -14.06 5.45
CA PRO A 76 0.22 -13.32 4.81
C PRO A 76 1.58 -14.02 5.02
N ASP A 77 2.29 -14.21 3.93
CA ASP A 77 3.67 -14.74 3.92
C ASP A 77 4.69 -13.62 4.22
N PHE A 78 5.98 -13.96 4.25
CA PHE A 78 7.02 -12.97 4.48
C PHE A 78 7.10 -11.93 3.36
N SER A 79 6.77 -12.30 2.11
CA SER A 79 6.68 -11.36 0.99
C SER A 79 5.65 -10.26 1.29
N SER A 80 4.50 -10.62 1.86
CA SER A 80 3.47 -9.67 2.29
C SER A 80 3.96 -8.71 3.39
N VAL A 81 4.90 -9.13 4.24
CA VAL A 81 5.54 -8.26 5.24
C VAL A 81 6.44 -7.24 4.54
N LYS A 82 7.28 -7.69 3.59
CA LYS A 82 8.14 -6.82 2.79
C LYS A 82 7.33 -5.79 1.99
N GLU A 83 6.26 -6.23 1.33
CA GLU A 83 5.33 -5.38 0.60
C GLU A 83 4.74 -4.27 1.47
N VAL A 84 4.31 -4.56 2.72
CA VAL A 84 3.77 -3.53 3.62
C VAL A 84 4.81 -2.44 3.93
N ILE A 85 6.06 -2.82 4.12
CA ILE A 85 7.15 -1.87 4.42
C ILE A 85 7.43 -0.98 3.19
N ILE A 86 7.38 -1.55 1.98
CA ILE A 86 7.53 -0.79 0.72
C ILE A 86 6.32 0.13 0.49
N GLN A 87 5.11 -0.40 0.59
CA GLN A 87 3.85 0.33 0.41
C GLN A 87 3.65 1.50 1.38
N SER A 88 4.36 1.48 2.51
CA SER A 88 4.36 2.56 3.49
C SER A 88 5.47 3.59 3.28
N GLY A 89 6.35 3.37 2.31
CA GLY A 89 7.49 4.23 1.98
C GLY A 89 8.64 4.15 2.99
N ILE A 90 8.59 3.22 3.95
CA ILE A 90 9.65 3.06 4.96
C ILE A 90 10.90 2.46 4.33
N LEU A 91 10.72 1.54 3.39
CA LEU A 91 11.80 0.95 2.60
C LEU A 91 11.69 1.44 1.16
N GLU A 92 12.73 2.12 0.69
CA GLU A 92 12.78 2.74 -0.64
C GLU A 92 13.54 1.85 -1.63
N TYR A 93 13.25 2.00 -2.92
CA TYR A 93 14.01 1.31 -3.96
C TYR A 93 15.49 1.71 -3.93
N SER A 94 16.40 0.75 -4.11
CA SER A 94 17.85 0.97 -3.98
C SER A 94 18.37 2.01 -4.97
N ASN A 95 17.80 2.03 -6.18
CA ASN A 95 18.20 2.87 -7.30
C ASN A 95 17.23 4.04 -7.55
N LEU A 96 16.47 4.46 -6.53
CA LEU A 96 15.53 5.58 -6.66
C LEU A 96 16.23 6.91 -7.02
N THR A 97 17.42 7.15 -6.48
CA THR A 97 18.22 8.35 -6.78
C THR A 97 18.69 8.38 -8.22
N GLU A 98 18.99 7.22 -8.81
CA GLU A 98 19.38 7.08 -10.21
C GLU A 98 18.21 7.43 -11.14
N LEU A 99 17.03 6.86 -10.86
CA LEU A 99 15.79 7.21 -11.57
C LEU A 99 15.53 8.72 -11.53
N LEU A 100 15.65 9.33 -10.35
CA LEU A 100 15.43 10.77 -10.19
C LEU A 100 16.42 11.60 -11.02
N ALA A 101 17.69 11.21 -11.03
CA ALA A 101 18.71 11.87 -11.84
C ALA A 101 18.44 11.72 -13.35
N GLU A 102 17.93 10.57 -13.79
CA GLU A 102 17.51 10.35 -15.18
C GLU A 102 16.32 11.21 -15.57
N LEU A 103 15.28 11.24 -14.75
CA LEU A 103 14.11 12.07 -14.99
C LEU A 103 14.49 13.56 -15.03
N HIS A 104 15.32 14.03 -14.09
CA HIS A 104 15.80 15.42 -14.12
C HIS A 104 16.59 15.76 -15.39
N ARG A 105 17.45 14.85 -15.87
CA ARG A 105 18.16 15.03 -17.14
C ARG A 105 17.17 15.10 -18.31
N ALA A 106 16.20 14.21 -18.34
CA ALA A 106 15.18 14.17 -19.39
C ALA A 106 14.27 15.43 -19.37
N CYS A 107 14.05 16.04 -18.19
CA CYS A 107 13.33 17.32 -18.07
C CYS A 107 14.08 18.51 -18.66
N GLN A 108 15.41 18.42 -18.82
CA GLN A 108 16.20 19.50 -19.45
C GLN A 108 16.02 19.55 -20.97
N TRP A 109 15.33 18.57 -21.55
CA TRP A 109 15.08 18.53 -22.98
C TRP A 109 14.28 19.76 -23.48
N ASP A 110 14.63 20.21 -24.67
CA ASP A 110 14.15 21.38 -25.40
C ASP A 110 13.19 20.96 -26.52
N TYR A 111 11.90 21.09 -26.23
CA TYR A 111 10.82 20.72 -27.16
C TYR A 111 10.79 21.59 -28.41
N ILE A 112 11.31 22.82 -28.35
CA ILE A 112 11.37 23.72 -29.50
C ILE A 112 12.36 23.16 -30.55
N LYS A 113 13.38 22.42 -30.09
CA LYS A 113 14.35 21.74 -30.95
C LYS A 113 13.89 20.36 -31.41
N GLY A 114 12.64 19.98 -31.14
CA GLY A 114 12.06 18.69 -31.54
C GLY A 114 12.31 17.54 -30.56
N GLU A 115 12.83 17.82 -29.37
CA GLU A 115 12.95 16.80 -28.32
C GLU A 115 11.56 16.45 -27.75
N ARG A 116 11.39 15.20 -27.28
CA ARG A 116 10.09 14.66 -26.89
C ARG A 116 9.82 14.88 -25.38
N PRO A 117 8.57 15.18 -24.97
CA PRO A 117 8.22 15.22 -23.56
C PRO A 117 8.30 13.82 -22.92
N VAL A 118 8.45 13.80 -21.59
CA VAL A 118 8.78 12.59 -20.84
C VAL A 118 7.60 12.16 -19.99
N TYR A 119 7.17 10.91 -20.11
CA TYR A 119 6.08 10.37 -19.32
C TYR A 119 6.50 9.10 -18.61
N MET A 120 6.24 9.03 -17.31
CA MET A 120 6.44 7.82 -16.51
C MET A 120 5.27 6.88 -16.72
N ALA A 121 5.59 5.69 -17.21
CA ALA A 121 4.68 4.55 -17.30
C ALA A 121 4.91 3.63 -16.10
N LEU A 122 3.88 3.41 -15.30
CA LEU A 122 3.96 2.53 -14.13
C LEU A 122 3.36 1.18 -14.45
N ASP A 123 4.11 0.10 -14.22
CA ASP A 123 3.57 -1.26 -14.22
C ASP A 123 2.59 -1.48 -13.04
N THR A 124 1.74 -2.50 -13.15
CA THR A 124 0.79 -2.96 -12.14
C THR A 124 1.45 -3.28 -10.80
N ASN A 125 2.69 -3.76 -10.79
CA ASN A 125 3.43 -3.99 -9.53
C ASN A 125 3.70 -2.68 -8.77
N LEU A 126 4.04 -1.58 -9.45
CA LEU A 126 4.28 -0.28 -8.84
C LEU A 126 2.99 0.39 -8.34
N MET A 127 1.87 0.14 -9.03
CA MET A 127 0.55 0.52 -8.52
C MET A 127 0.27 -0.18 -7.19
N ARG A 128 0.54 -1.49 -7.10
CA ARG A 128 0.39 -2.27 -5.86
C ARG A 128 1.35 -1.81 -4.76
N ASP A 129 2.55 -1.38 -5.13
CA ASP A 129 3.56 -0.86 -4.21
C ASP A 129 3.27 0.59 -3.78
N ARG A 130 2.18 1.17 -4.28
CA ARG A 130 1.73 2.52 -3.96
C ARG A 130 2.81 3.56 -4.27
N PHE A 131 3.43 3.41 -5.44
CA PHE A 131 4.57 4.21 -5.87
C PHE A 131 4.28 5.71 -5.75
N TYR A 132 3.19 6.20 -6.33
CA TYR A 132 2.85 7.62 -6.27
C TYR A 132 2.66 8.13 -4.82
N SER A 133 1.87 7.43 -4.00
CA SER A 133 1.60 7.79 -2.61
C SER A 133 2.87 7.86 -1.77
N THR A 134 3.83 6.95 -2.01
CA THR A 134 5.08 6.88 -1.25
C THR A 134 6.13 7.85 -1.77
N GLN A 135 6.10 8.16 -3.06
CA GLN A 135 7.12 8.94 -3.76
C GLN A 135 6.68 10.38 -4.14
N HIS A 136 5.44 10.77 -3.82
CA HIS A 136 4.85 12.05 -4.25
C HIS A 136 5.74 13.26 -3.96
N ALA A 137 6.40 13.30 -2.79
CA ALA A 137 7.17 14.47 -2.36
C ALA A 137 8.32 14.84 -3.32
N TRP A 138 9.01 13.85 -3.91
CA TRP A 138 10.05 14.14 -4.89
C TRP A 138 9.49 14.17 -6.32
N LEU A 139 8.43 13.42 -6.62
CA LEU A 139 7.73 13.54 -7.90
C LEU A 139 7.22 14.98 -8.13
N GLU A 140 6.82 15.66 -7.06
CA GLU A 140 6.42 17.07 -7.09
C GLU A 140 7.58 18.05 -7.39
N THR A 141 8.83 17.62 -7.25
CA THR A 141 10.02 18.45 -7.60
C THR A 141 10.33 18.46 -9.09
N LEU A 142 9.74 17.55 -9.87
CA LEU A 142 9.90 17.51 -11.31
C LEU A 142 9.08 18.62 -12.00
N PRO A 143 9.53 19.19 -13.13
CA PRO A 143 8.76 20.19 -13.86
C PRO A 143 7.50 19.57 -14.50
N GLN A 144 6.33 19.86 -13.94
CA GLN A 144 5.05 19.22 -14.33
C GLN A 144 4.52 19.60 -15.71
N ASN A 145 5.09 20.62 -16.32
CA ASN A 145 4.84 20.96 -17.72
C ASN A 145 5.71 20.14 -18.71
N LYS A 146 6.66 19.36 -18.18
CA LYS A 146 7.64 18.58 -18.94
C LYS A 146 7.60 17.09 -18.63
N THR A 147 7.09 16.75 -17.45
CA THR A 147 6.89 15.38 -17.01
C THR A 147 5.45 15.10 -16.67
N GLY A 148 5.06 13.83 -16.82
CA GLY A 148 3.75 13.35 -16.43
C GLY A 148 3.73 11.85 -16.20
N PHE A 149 2.53 11.34 -15.96
CA PHE A 149 2.28 9.89 -15.99
C PHE A 149 1.57 9.51 -17.28
N SER A 150 2.00 8.42 -17.91
CA SER A 150 1.24 7.75 -18.96
C SER A 150 0.69 6.45 -18.39
N ILE A 151 -0.62 6.26 -18.48
CA ILE A 151 -1.28 5.09 -17.91
C ILE A 151 -1.89 4.28 -19.02
N SER A 152 -1.59 2.98 -19.05
CA SER A 152 -2.24 2.00 -19.91
C SER A 152 -3.57 1.54 -19.30
N PRO A 153 -4.67 1.43 -20.08
CA PRO A 153 -5.96 0.94 -19.57
C PRO A 153 -5.90 -0.52 -19.10
N TYR A 154 -4.95 -1.30 -19.61
CA TYR A 154 -4.78 -2.72 -19.29
C TYR A 154 -4.33 -2.95 -17.84
N ILE A 155 -3.59 -2.00 -17.26
CA ILE A 155 -3.22 -2.01 -15.83
C ILE A 155 -4.48 -2.08 -14.95
N LYS A 156 -5.54 -1.33 -15.32
CA LYS A 156 -6.81 -1.35 -14.58
C LYS A 156 -7.45 -2.74 -14.58
N GLY A 157 -7.33 -3.49 -15.68
CA GLY A 157 -7.83 -4.86 -15.81
C GLY A 157 -7.10 -5.84 -14.90
N GLU A 158 -5.78 -5.71 -14.76
CA GLU A 158 -4.98 -6.55 -13.86
C GLU A 158 -5.25 -6.28 -12.37
N LEU A 159 -5.65 -5.04 -12.08
CA LEU A 159 -6.05 -4.60 -10.74
C LEU A 159 -7.50 -4.98 -10.38
N ASP A 160 -8.21 -5.76 -11.22
CA ASP A 160 -9.53 -6.29 -10.87
C ASP A 160 -9.48 -7.16 -9.60
N PHE A 161 -10.28 -6.75 -8.63
CA PHE A 161 -10.33 -7.31 -7.27
C PHE A 161 -11.66 -8.01 -6.96
N THR A 162 -12.46 -8.37 -7.97
CA THR A 162 -13.79 -8.96 -7.76
C THR A 162 -13.79 -10.49 -7.65
N ARG A 163 -12.63 -11.14 -7.73
CA ARG A 163 -12.53 -12.60 -7.96
C ARG A 163 -12.74 -13.45 -6.72
N CYS A 164 -12.40 -12.93 -5.54
CA CYS A 164 -12.47 -13.69 -4.28
C CYS A 164 -13.03 -12.86 -3.13
N LYS A 165 -14.01 -13.46 -2.43
CA LYS A 165 -14.56 -12.94 -1.17
C LYS A 165 -14.64 -14.01 -0.10
N TYR A 166 -14.46 -13.60 1.16
CA TYR A 166 -14.57 -14.51 2.29
C TYR A 166 -15.98 -15.06 2.46
N LYS A 167 -16.06 -16.39 2.51
CA LYS A 167 -17.25 -17.17 2.87
C LYS A 167 -17.12 -17.70 4.30
N GLN A 168 -18.22 -18.09 4.93
CA GLN A 168 -18.22 -18.56 6.33
C GLN A 168 -17.26 -19.73 6.58
N GLY A 169 -17.21 -20.70 5.66
CA GLY A 169 -16.28 -21.84 5.76
C GLY A 169 -14.81 -21.46 5.65
N TYR A 170 -14.49 -20.30 5.04
CA TYR A 170 -13.13 -19.78 4.96
C TYR A 170 -12.71 -19.11 6.27
N LEU A 171 -13.62 -18.35 6.86
CA LEU A 171 -13.42 -17.65 8.12
C LEU A 171 -13.21 -18.62 9.28
N SER A 172 -13.91 -19.76 9.28
CA SER A 172 -13.71 -20.79 10.30
C SER A 172 -12.31 -21.42 10.24
N GLN A 173 -11.72 -21.54 9.05
CA GLN A 173 -10.35 -22.03 8.87
C GLN A 173 -9.32 -20.98 9.34
N LEU A 174 -9.53 -19.70 9.01
CA LEU A 174 -8.67 -18.62 9.52
C LEU A 174 -8.72 -18.52 11.05
N LYS A 175 -9.89 -18.73 11.65
CA LYS A 175 -10.04 -18.79 13.10
C LYS A 175 -9.25 -19.95 13.72
N LYS A 176 -9.13 -21.10 13.03
CA LYS A 176 -8.28 -22.22 13.47
C LYS A 176 -6.78 -21.89 13.43
N ALA A 177 -6.34 -21.11 12.43
CA ALA A 177 -4.96 -20.63 12.34
C ALA A 177 -4.63 -19.51 13.35
N CYS A 178 -5.65 -18.92 13.99
CA CYS A 178 -5.47 -17.75 14.82
C CYS A 178 -4.93 -18.11 16.21
N VAL A 179 -3.68 -17.73 16.46
CA VAL A 179 -2.95 -17.99 17.71
C VAL A 179 -3.50 -17.19 18.88
N HIS A 180 -3.90 -15.94 18.64
CA HIS A 180 -4.36 -15.05 19.71
C HIS A 180 -5.89 -15.01 19.83
N PRO A 181 -6.48 -15.37 20.99
CA PRO A 181 -7.93 -15.35 21.20
C PRO A 181 -8.58 -13.97 21.01
N VAL A 182 -7.82 -12.88 21.21
CA VAL A 182 -8.33 -11.51 21.05
C VAL A 182 -8.86 -11.24 19.63
N PHE A 183 -8.31 -11.88 18.60
CA PHE A 183 -8.76 -11.70 17.22
C PHE A 183 -9.96 -12.57 16.85
N HIS A 184 -10.26 -13.62 17.62
CA HIS A 184 -11.25 -14.64 17.26
C HIS A 184 -12.64 -14.06 16.98
N ASN A 185 -13.03 -13.03 17.73
CA ASN A 185 -14.34 -12.39 17.61
C ASN A 185 -14.45 -11.44 16.43
N TYR A 186 -13.33 -11.06 15.80
CA TYR A 186 -13.30 -10.11 14.69
C TYR A 186 -13.40 -10.79 13.32
N TYR A 187 -13.11 -12.10 13.20
CA TYR A 187 -13.24 -12.81 11.92
C TYR A 187 -14.65 -12.79 11.36
N THR A 188 -15.69 -12.72 12.19
CA THR A 188 -17.09 -12.57 11.72
C THR A 188 -17.28 -11.28 10.92
N LYS A 189 -16.50 -10.24 11.21
CA LYS A 189 -16.51 -8.98 10.44
C LYS A 189 -15.87 -9.15 9.06
N PHE A 190 -15.19 -10.24 8.74
CA PHE A 190 -14.57 -10.39 7.41
C PHE A 190 -15.53 -10.98 6.38
N PHE A 191 -16.75 -11.37 6.77
CA PHE A 191 -17.72 -11.93 5.85
C PHE A 191 -17.99 -11.01 4.65
N ASN A 192 -17.99 -11.59 3.44
CA ASN A 192 -18.18 -10.90 2.16
C ASN A 192 -17.13 -9.79 1.88
N GLN A 193 -15.99 -9.79 2.56
CA GLN A 193 -14.85 -8.92 2.25
C GLN A 193 -13.88 -9.59 1.28
N ASN A 194 -13.07 -8.77 0.60
CA ASN A 194 -12.03 -9.22 -0.31
C ASN A 194 -10.98 -10.11 0.39
N CYS A 195 -10.60 -11.19 -0.28
CA CYS A 195 -9.47 -12.04 0.08
C CYS A 195 -8.13 -11.27 -0.03
N LEU A 196 -7.02 -11.80 0.50
CA LEU A 196 -5.69 -11.16 0.60
C LEU A 196 -5.22 -10.58 -0.73
N ASN A 197 -5.14 -11.40 -1.78
CA ASN A 197 -4.67 -10.94 -3.08
C ASN A 197 -5.61 -9.88 -3.68
N GLU A 198 -6.92 -10.02 -3.48
CA GLU A 198 -7.90 -9.03 -3.92
C GLU A 198 -7.78 -7.71 -3.13
N ARG A 199 -7.39 -7.76 -1.85
CA ARG A 199 -7.09 -6.56 -1.05
C ARG A 199 -5.84 -5.85 -1.58
N LYS A 200 -4.79 -6.60 -1.94
CA LYS A 200 -3.57 -6.06 -2.56
C LYS A 200 -3.88 -5.42 -3.93
N ARG A 201 -4.65 -6.09 -4.79
CA ARG A 201 -5.12 -5.51 -6.06
C ARG A 201 -5.96 -4.26 -5.85
N ARG A 202 -6.83 -4.27 -4.84
CA ARG A 202 -7.63 -3.09 -4.49
C ARG A 202 -6.77 -1.91 -4.01
N LEU A 203 -5.69 -2.15 -3.26
CA LEU A 203 -4.72 -1.09 -2.94
C LEU A 203 -4.09 -0.51 -4.21
N GLY A 204 -3.68 -1.38 -5.14
CA GLY A 204 -3.17 -0.92 -6.45
C GLY A 204 -4.21 -0.16 -7.28
N TYR A 205 -5.48 -0.59 -7.27
CA TYR A 205 -6.57 0.13 -7.92
C TYR A 205 -6.77 1.53 -7.33
N LEU A 206 -6.72 1.66 -6.00
CA LEU A 206 -6.82 2.97 -5.35
C LEU A 206 -5.64 3.87 -5.71
N GLU A 207 -4.46 3.30 -5.91
CA GLU A 207 -3.29 4.02 -6.38
C GLU A 207 -3.46 4.50 -7.82
N PHE A 208 -3.86 3.59 -8.72
CA PHE A 208 -4.22 3.92 -10.10
C PHE A 208 -5.21 5.09 -10.15
N GLU A 209 -6.25 5.05 -9.34
CA GLU A 209 -7.26 6.11 -9.23
C GLU A 209 -6.69 7.44 -8.73
N LYS A 210 -5.65 7.43 -7.89
CA LYS A 210 -4.97 8.66 -7.47
C LYS A 210 -4.15 9.24 -8.60
N VAL A 211 -3.37 8.41 -9.30
CA VAL A 211 -2.54 8.86 -10.44
C VAL A 211 -3.43 9.37 -11.58
N HIS A 212 -4.52 8.66 -11.88
CA HIS A 212 -5.49 9.05 -12.91
C HIS A 212 -6.21 10.39 -12.62
N ARG A 213 -6.24 10.85 -11.36
CA ARG A 213 -6.83 12.15 -10.99
C ARG A 213 -5.84 13.31 -11.03
N LEU A 214 -4.57 13.06 -11.33
CA LEU A 214 -3.57 14.11 -11.46
C LEU A 214 -3.83 14.96 -12.70
N GLN A 215 -3.46 16.24 -12.66
CA GLN A 215 -3.60 17.14 -13.81
C GLN A 215 -2.58 16.84 -14.93
N TRP A 216 -1.55 16.07 -14.63
CA TRP A 216 -0.37 15.80 -15.44
C TRP A 216 -0.29 14.31 -15.81
N VAL A 217 -1.45 13.72 -16.12
CA VAL A 217 -1.60 12.33 -16.54
C VAL A 217 -2.19 12.24 -17.94
N ILE A 218 -1.71 11.29 -18.73
CA ILE A 218 -2.29 10.90 -20.00
C ILE A 218 -2.84 9.48 -19.86
N MET A 219 -4.16 9.35 -19.99
CA MET A 219 -4.79 8.05 -20.20
C MET A 219 -4.60 7.65 -21.66
N LEU A 220 -3.94 6.53 -21.89
CA LEU A 220 -3.75 5.97 -23.22
C LEU A 220 -5.04 5.33 -23.74
N PRO A 221 -5.26 5.33 -25.07
CA PRO A 221 -6.41 4.66 -25.67
C PRO A 221 -6.27 3.13 -25.52
N THR A 222 -7.38 2.42 -25.66
CA THR A 222 -7.33 0.96 -25.84
C THR A 222 -6.75 0.62 -27.22
N LEU A 223 -6.05 -0.51 -27.30
CA LEU A 223 -5.66 -1.13 -28.57
C LEU A 223 -6.89 -1.66 -29.31
N ASP A 224 -6.77 -1.81 -30.62
CA ASP A 224 -7.78 -2.45 -31.44
C ASP A 224 -7.82 -3.96 -31.18
N GLU A 225 -8.96 -4.61 -31.41
CA GLU A 225 -9.17 -6.02 -31.04
C GLU A 225 -8.18 -6.98 -31.74
N ASP A 226 -7.79 -6.66 -32.96
CA ASP A 226 -6.84 -7.42 -33.78
C ASP A 226 -5.38 -7.28 -33.32
N GLU A 227 -5.09 -6.30 -32.47
CA GLU A 227 -3.76 -6.03 -31.93
C GLU A 227 -3.55 -6.61 -30.53
N LEU A 228 -4.65 -6.95 -29.85
CA LEU A 228 -4.63 -7.54 -28.52
C LEU A 228 -3.88 -8.87 -28.54
N GLN A 229 -2.88 -8.95 -27.69
CA GLN A 229 -2.15 -10.16 -27.38
C GLN A 229 -2.86 -10.93 -26.25
N GLU A 230 -2.67 -12.25 -26.21
CA GLU A 230 -3.18 -13.08 -25.10
C GLU A 230 -2.50 -12.71 -23.76
N ASN A 231 -1.28 -12.20 -23.81
CA ASN A 231 -0.51 -11.80 -22.64
C ASN A 231 -0.80 -10.33 -22.26
N GLY A 232 -1.26 -10.11 -21.04
CA GLY A 232 -1.53 -8.77 -20.47
C GLY A 232 -0.31 -7.84 -20.51
N ASP A 233 0.87 -8.34 -20.15
CA ASP A 233 2.11 -7.57 -20.13
C ASP A 233 2.46 -7.04 -21.53
N GLN A 234 2.24 -7.86 -22.56
CA GLN A 234 2.47 -7.47 -23.95
C GLN A 234 1.51 -6.37 -24.38
N ASN A 235 0.25 -6.43 -23.95
CA ASN A 235 -0.72 -5.36 -24.21
C ASN A 235 -0.31 -4.05 -23.55
N ILE A 236 0.25 -4.10 -22.33
CA ILE A 236 0.76 -2.91 -21.64
C ILE A 236 1.94 -2.31 -22.43
N ILE A 237 2.93 -3.11 -22.80
CA ILE A 237 4.12 -2.65 -23.55
C ILE A 237 3.71 -2.09 -24.92
N LEU A 238 2.89 -2.81 -25.68
CA LEU A 238 2.41 -2.39 -27.00
C LEU A 238 1.64 -1.06 -26.92
N ASN A 239 0.83 -0.88 -25.88
CA ASN A 239 0.11 0.36 -25.68
C ASN A 239 1.05 1.55 -25.42
N TYR A 240 2.13 1.34 -24.68
CA TYR A 240 3.16 2.36 -24.47
C TYR A 240 4.00 2.62 -25.72
N GLN A 241 4.29 1.60 -26.52
CA GLN A 241 5.00 1.75 -27.79
C GLN A 241 4.20 2.64 -28.74
N LYS A 242 2.92 2.32 -28.95
CA LYS A 242 2.04 3.15 -29.78
C LYS A 242 1.94 4.58 -29.27
N ALA A 243 1.85 4.76 -27.95
CA ALA A 243 1.84 6.10 -27.38
C ALA A 243 3.15 6.88 -27.67
N ALA A 244 4.30 6.21 -27.63
CA ALA A 244 5.58 6.82 -27.96
C ALA A 244 5.65 7.22 -29.44
N GLU A 245 5.12 6.39 -30.34
CA GLU A 245 5.07 6.60 -31.79
C GLU A 245 4.05 7.69 -32.17
N ASP A 246 2.78 7.49 -31.85
CA ASP A 246 1.65 8.32 -32.29
C ASP A 246 1.65 9.72 -31.66
N ARG A 247 2.11 9.82 -30.41
CA ARG A 247 2.10 11.07 -29.65
C ARG A 247 3.48 11.70 -29.52
N ASN A 248 4.50 11.11 -30.17
CA ASN A 248 5.88 11.59 -30.15
C ASN A 248 6.40 11.83 -28.72
N LEU A 249 6.24 10.84 -27.84
CA LEU A 249 6.60 10.91 -26.42
C LEU A 249 7.82 10.02 -26.14
N ASN A 250 8.56 10.33 -25.07
CA ASN A 250 9.51 9.41 -24.46
C ASN A 250 8.87 8.81 -23.19
N VAL A 251 8.72 7.49 -23.16
CA VAL A 251 8.05 6.76 -22.08
C VAL A 251 9.09 6.11 -21.17
N PHE A 252 9.19 6.55 -19.92
CA PHE A 252 9.98 5.87 -18.90
C PHE A 252 9.15 4.75 -18.29
N LEU A 253 9.37 3.52 -18.75
CA LEU A 253 8.63 2.35 -18.30
C LEU A 253 9.26 1.79 -17.02
N LEU A 254 8.59 2.03 -15.90
CA LEU A 254 9.04 1.64 -14.58
C LEU A 254 8.38 0.33 -14.16
N SER A 255 9.18 -0.65 -13.74
CA SER A 255 8.69 -1.89 -13.15
C SER A 255 9.75 -2.46 -12.21
N ARG A 256 9.34 -3.34 -11.28
CA ARG A 256 10.25 -4.18 -10.49
C ARG A 256 10.32 -5.62 -10.99
N ASP A 257 9.74 -5.90 -12.16
CA ASP A 257 9.80 -7.18 -12.85
C ASP A 257 10.86 -7.12 -13.95
N SER A 258 11.93 -7.89 -13.80
CA SER A 258 13.04 -7.93 -14.75
C SER A 258 12.63 -8.47 -16.11
N ASP A 259 11.71 -9.43 -16.15
CA ASP A 259 11.26 -10.04 -17.41
C ASP A 259 10.37 -9.06 -18.19
N PHE A 260 9.56 -8.27 -17.47
CA PHE A 260 8.78 -7.19 -18.06
C PHE A 260 9.67 -6.09 -18.66
N ILE A 261 10.67 -5.62 -17.90
CA ILE A 261 11.66 -4.63 -18.37
C ILE A 261 12.43 -5.15 -19.58
N ALA A 262 12.93 -6.38 -19.53
CA ALA A 262 13.69 -7.00 -20.63
C ALA A 262 12.88 -7.09 -21.93
N ARG A 263 11.56 -7.32 -21.84
CA ARG A 263 10.68 -7.34 -23.03
C ARG A 263 10.51 -5.98 -23.69
N ALA A 264 10.74 -4.90 -22.95
CA ALA A 264 10.60 -3.53 -23.45
C ALA A 264 11.93 -2.93 -23.95
N GLU A 265 13.05 -3.62 -23.74
CA GLU A 265 14.36 -3.18 -24.21
C GLU A 265 14.42 -3.08 -25.74
N GLY A 266 15.06 -2.01 -26.23
CA GLY A 266 15.23 -1.77 -27.66
C GLY A 266 14.01 -1.19 -28.38
N ILE A 267 12.86 -1.06 -27.72
CA ILE A 267 11.68 -0.42 -28.30
C ILE A 267 11.88 1.10 -28.38
N VAL A 268 11.72 1.65 -29.59
CA VAL A 268 11.94 3.07 -29.86
C VAL A 268 10.97 3.93 -29.04
N GLY A 269 11.52 4.92 -28.31
CA GLY A 269 10.73 5.83 -27.48
C GLY A 269 10.31 5.25 -26.13
N ILE A 270 10.66 4.01 -25.81
CA ILE A 270 10.53 3.44 -24.46
C ILE A 270 11.92 3.40 -23.79
N HIS A 271 11.98 3.93 -22.59
CA HIS A 271 13.12 3.89 -21.68
C HIS A 271 12.75 2.96 -20.50
N PRO A 272 13.03 1.65 -20.61
CA PRO A 272 12.71 0.73 -19.53
C PRO A 272 13.68 0.94 -18.36
N PHE A 273 13.14 0.98 -17.14
CA PHE A 273 13.91 1.18 -15.91
C PHE A 273 13.44 0.18 -14.84
N LEU A 274 14.35 -0.71 -14.44
CA LEU A 274 14.11 -1.68 -13.38
C LEU A 274 14.28 -1.02 -12.00
N LEU A 275 13.22 -1.01 -11.20
CA LEU A 275 13.28 -0.58 -9.80
C LEU A 275 13.74 -1.73 -8.91
N GLU A 276 14.90 -1.54 -8.27
CA GLU A 276 15.50 -2.56 -7.43
C GLU A 276 14.88 -2.55 -6.04
N THR A 277 14.23 -3.66 -5.67
CA THR A 277 13.68 -3.82 -4.33
C THR A 277 14.80 -4.20 -3.36
N PRO A 278 15.14 -3.37 -2.35
CA PRO A 278 16.25 -3.67 -1.45
C PRO A 278 15.99 -4.92 -0.61
N ALA A 279 17.07 -5.48 -0.07
CA ALA A 279 16.97 -6.46 1.02
C ALA A 279 16.46 -5.78 2.31
N LEU A 280 15.77 -6.52 3.17
CA LEU A 280 15.44 -6.01 4.49
C LEU A 280 16.72 -5.98 5.35
N PRO A 281 17.07 -4.84 5.95
CA PRO A 281 18.24 -4.76 6.80
C PRO A 281 18.00 -5.52 8.12
N ASP A 282 19.08 -6.01 8.73
CA ASP A 282 19.03 -6.56 10.09
C ASP A 282 18.81 -5.47 11.16
N SER A 283 19.13 -4.22 10.83
CA SER A 283 18.91 -3.06 11.70
C SER A 283 17.45 -2.59 11.69
N PRO A 284 16.97 -1.95 12.78
CA PRO A 284 15.67 -1.30 12.78
C PRO A 284 15.52 -0.30 11.63
N LEU A 285 14.36 -0.34 10.97
CA LEU A 285 13.98 0.59 9.92
C LEU A 285 13.61 1.94 10.53
N LEU A 286 13.92 3.03 9.84
CA LEU A 286 13.59 4.38 10.31
C LEU A 286 12.50 4.99 9.43
N THR A 287 11.45 5.51 10.05
CA THR A 287 10.51 6.37 9.32
C THR A 287 11.13 7.74 9.10
N LYS A 288 10.81 8.37 7.96
CA LYS A 288 11.12 9.78 7.67
C LYS A 288 10.24 10.71 8.50
N ASP A 289 8.97 10.35 8.66
CA ASP A 289 7.96 11.11 9.36
C ASP A 289 6.87 10.20 9.96
N TRP A 290 5.83 10.81 10.53
CA TRP A 290 4.63 10.12 11.03
C TRP A 290 3.66 9.73 9.93
N TYR A 291 3.76 10.33 8.73
CA TYR A 291 2.92 9.97 7.59
C TYR A 291 3.22 8.53 7.16
N GLN A 292 4.50 8.18 7.02
CA GLN A 292 4.94 6.81 6.74
C GLN A 292 4.46 5.84 7.81
N LEU A 293 4.49 6.24 9.09
CA LEU A 293 3.95 5.40 10.15
C LEU A 293 2.44 5.16 10.00
N SER A 294 1.65 6.19 9.67
CA SER A 294 0.21 6.02 9.41
C SER A 294 -0.06 5.09 8.22
N GLN A 295 0.74 5.20 7.15
CA GLN A 295 0.67 4.31 5.99
C GLN A 295 1.00 2.87 6.38
N PHE A 296 2.02 2.68 7.22
CA PHE A 296 2.43 1.38 7.73
C PHE A 296 1.31 0.69 8.50
N PHE A 297 0.68 1.37 9.47
CA PHE A 297 -0.46 0.79 10.20
C PHE A 297 -1.65 0.49 9.29
N TYR A 298 -1.95 1.35 8.32
CA TYR A 298 -3.00 1.10 7.34
C TYR A 298 -2.70 -0.14 6.48
N CYS A 299 -1.53 -0.22 5.87
CA CYS A 299 -1.13 -1.33 5.00
C CYS A 299 -1.03 -2.65 5.78
N MET A 300 -0.49 -2.61 7.01
CA MET A 300 -0.51 -3.75 7.94
C MET A 300 -1.94 -4.23 8.20
N ALA A 301 -2.85 -3.34 8.58
CA ALA A 301 -4.24 -3.70 8.85
C ALA A 301 -4.95 -4.23 7.59
N VAL A 302 -4.65 -3.70 6.41
CA VAL A 302 -5.23 -4.19 5.14
C VAL A 302 -4.66 -5.54 4.73
N HIS A 303 -3.36 -5.80 4.87
CA HIS A 303 -2.75 -7.09 4.51
C HIS A 303 -3.15 -8.19 5.49
N PHE A 304 -3.04 -7.95 6.79
CA PHE A 304 -3.41 -8.94 7.81
C PHE A 304 -4.92 -8.99 8.08
N GLY A 305 -5.68 -8.04 7.52
CA GLY A 305 -7.13 -7.88 7.72
C GLY A 305 -7.46 -7.21 9.04
N MET A 306 -6.68 -7.54 10.08
CA MET A 306 -6.66 -6.90 11.37
C MET A 306 -5.28 -7.01 12.02
N ILE A 307 -4.96 -6.03 12.87
CA ILE A 307 -3.77 -6.06 13.73
C ILE A 307 -4.14 -5.59 15.13
N ARG A 308 -3.37 -6.01 16.12
CA ARG A 308 -3.43 -5.45 17.47
C ARG A 308 -2.26 -4.54 17.69
N VAL A 309 -2.55 -3.34 18.19
CA VAL A 309 -1.56 -2.36 18.58
C VAL A 309 -1.58 -2.27 20.09
N GLU A 310 -0.46 -2.62 20.71
CA GLU A 310 -0.29 -2.56 22.15
C GLU A 310 0.72 -1.49 22.52
N THR A 311 0.34 -0.64 23.47
CA THR A 311 1.21 0.35 24.10
C THR A 311 1.27 0.09 25.60
N GLN A 312 2.06 0.89 26.31
CA GLN A 312 2.09 0.85 27.78
C GLN A 312 0.76 1.29 28.41
N LEU A 313 -0.03 2.10 27.71
CA LEU A 313 -1.26 2.72 28.24
C LEU A 313 -2.54 2.15 27.64
N SER A 314 -2.45 1.54 26.46
CA SER A 314 -3.61 1.16 25.67
C SER A 314 -3.39 -0.10 24.85
N LYS A 315 -4.51 -0.77 24.56
CA LYS A 315 -4.56 -1.89 23.63
C LYS A 315 -5.73 -1.67 22.69
N MET A 316 -5.45 -1.73 21.40
CA MET A 316 -6.44 -1.49 20.37
C MET A 316 -6.32 -2.49 19.23
N ILE A 317 -7.45 -2.77 18.59
CA ILE A 317 -7.55 -3.56 17.37
C ILE A 317 -7.85 -2.60 16.23
N LEU A 318 -7.03 -2.66 15.19
CA LEU A 318 -7.25 -1.98 13.92
C LEU A 318 -7.74 -3.00 12.90
N LEU A 319 -8.91 -2.76 12.31
CA LEU A 319 -9.46 -3.57 11.24
C LEU A 319 -9.26 -2.85 9.90
N GLY A 320 -8.47 -3.48 9.02
CA GLY A 320 -8.32 -3.01 7.63
C GLY A 320 -9.54 -3.34 6.78
N ILE A 321 -10.26 -4.41 7.14
CA ILE A 321 -11.49 -4.85 6.49
C ILE A 321 -12.58 -5.15 7.52
N TRP A 322 -13.83 -4.89 7.15
CA TRP A 322 -15.00 -5.22 7.96
C TRP A 322 -16.24 -5.34 7.08
N SER A 323 -17.27 -6.03 7.57
CA SER A 323 -18.49 -6.29 6.84
C SER A 323 -19.20 -4.97 6.55
N GLY A 324 -19.54 -4.75 5.28
CA GLY A 324 -20.15 -3.50 4.83
C GLY A 324 -19.18 -2.36 4.54
N LYS A 325 -17.85 -2.57 4.56
CA LYS A 325 -16.87 -1.56 4.11
C LYS A 325 -17.17 -1.12 2.67
N LYS A 326 -17.53 0.17 2.51
CA LYS A 326 -18.02 0.71 1.23
C LYS A 326 -16.86 1.16 0.34
N PRO A 327 -17.06 1.31 -0.98
CA PRO A 327 -16.04 1.89 -1.87
C PRO A 327 -15.49 3.25 -1.39
N GLY A 328 -16.33 4.10 -0.80
CA GLY A 328 -15.90 5.37 -0.20
C GLY A 328 -14.92 5.20 0.97
N ASP A 329 -15.09 4.17 1.80
CA ASP A 329 -14.17 3.86 2.90
C ASP A 329 -12.79 3.45 2.39
N TRP A 330 -12.74 2.74 1.27
CA TRP A 330 -11.48 2.39 0.61
C TRP A 330 -10.79 3.64 0.04
N LYS A 331 -11.54 4.51 -0.66
CA LYS A 331 -11.00 5.77 -1.19
C LYS A 331 -10.45 6.69 -0.09
N LYS A 332 -11.12 6.75 1.06
CA LYS A 332 -10.70 7.52 2.24
C LYS A 332 -9.67 6.81 3.12
N GLU A 333 -9.29 5.59 2.76
CA GLU A 333 -8.36 4.76 3.54
C GLU A 333 -8.81 4.58 5.00
N ASN A 334 -10.12 4.42 5.19
CA ASN A 334 -10.73 4.26 6.50
C ASN A 334 -10.38 2.90 7.12
N LEU A 335 -10.34 2.87 8.44
CA LEU A 335 -10.13 1.73 9.31
C LEU A 335 -11.21 1.71 10.39
N ILE A 336 -11.47 0.55 10.96
CA ILE A 336 -12.19 0.48 12.23
C ILE A 336 -11.19 0.34 13.37
N LEU A 337 -11.33 1.18 14.37
CA LEU A 337 -10.57 1.18 15.61
C LEU A 337 -11.45 0.69 16.77
N HIS A 338 -10.98 -0.31 17.50
CA HIS A 338 -11.65 -0.88 18.67
C HIS A 338 -10.70 -0.89 19.88
N PHE A 339 -11.14 -0.34 21.01
CA PHE A 339 -10.38 -0.32 22.26
C PHE A 339 -10.76 -1.46 23.21
N ASP A 340 -9.78 -2.15 23.79
CA ASP A 340 -10.00 -3.37 24.60
C ASP A 340 -10.65 -3.12 25.99
N THR A 341 -10.74 -1.85 26.43
CA THR A 341 -11.35 -1.27 27.67
C THR A 341 -10.38 -0.73 28.73
N THR A 342 -10.91 0.22 29.52
CA THR A 342 -10.27 1.41 30.13
C THR A 342 -9.68 2.38 29.11
N GLN A 343 -10.58 3.17 28.49
CA GLN A 343 -10.16 4.34 27.73
C GLN A 343 -9.46 5.32 28.67
N THR A 344 -8.17 5.54 28.42
CA THR A 344 -7.44 6.68 28.96
C THR A 344 -8.17 7.98 28.61
N VAL A 345 -7.92 9.05 29.38
CA VAL A 345 -8.50 10.38 29.08
C VAL A 345 -8.14 10.82 27.65
N ALA A 346 -6.94 10.48 27.18
CA ALA A 346 -6.49 10.75 25.82
C ALA A 346 -7.34 10.03 24.76
N GLU A 347 -7.69 8.76 24.99
CA GLU A 347 -8.56 8.00 24.08
C GLU A 347 -9.98 8.57 24.06
N LYS A 348 -10.52 9.00 25.22
CA LYS A 348 -11.82 9.68 25.30
C LYS A 348 -11.82 11.00 24.53
N LEU A 349 -10.78 11.81 24.69
CA LEU A 349 -10.61 13.08 23.96
C LEU A 349 -10.47 12.84 22.45
N PHE A 350 -9.71 11.83 22.04
CA PHE A 350 -9.61 11.44 20.64
C PHE A 350 -10.97 11.01 20.07
N ILE A 351 -11.71 10.17 20.80
CA ILE A 351 -13.07 9.76 20.42
C ILE A 351 -13.97 10.98 20.23
N GLN A 352 -13.88 11.96 21.14
CA GLN A 352 -14.64 13.21 21.03
C GLN A 352 -14.22 14.04 19.81
N LEU A 353 -12.91 14.17 19.55
CA LEU A 353 -12.39 14.93 18.41
C LEU A 353 -12.80 14.31 17.06
N VAL A 354 -12.74 12.99 16.93
CA VAL A 354 -13.20 12.29 15.73
C VAL A 354 -14.70 12.51 15.52
N LYS A 355 -15.51 12.33 16.56
CA LYS A 355 -16.97 12.56 16.49
C LYS A 355 -17.33 14.01 16.15
N LEU A 356 -16.62 14.98 16.70
CA LEU A 356 -16.82 16.40 16.38
C LEU A 356 -16.48 16.72 14.93
N ARG A 357 -15.49 16.02 14.34
CA ARG A 357 -15.15 16.16 12.93
C ARG A 357 -16.23 15.55 12.03
N GLU A 358 -16.77 14.38 12.38
CA GLU A 358 -17.88 13.76 11.64
C GLU A 358 -19.11 14.68 11.60
N LEU A 359 -19.44 15.33 12.72
CA LEU A 359 -20.54 16.30 12.81
C LEU A 359 -20.36 17.55 11.94
N LYS A 360 -19.12 18.00 11.70
CA LYS A 360 -18.86 19.17 10.83
C LYS A 360 -19.07 18.90 9.35
N TRP A 361 -18.98 17.63 8.92
CA TRP A 361 -19.15 17.25 7.52
C TRP A 361 -20.62 16.98 7.13
N GLU A 362 -21.57 16.99 8.09
CA GLU A 362 -23.00 16.89 7.80
C GLU A 362 -23.67 18.26 7.54
N TYR A 363 -22.91 19.36 7.66
CA TYR A 363 -23.40 20.74 7.47
C TYR A 363 -22.73 21.49 6.30
N GLU A 364 -21.97 20.78 5.45
CA GLU A 364 -21.46 21.25 4.15
C GLU A 364 -21.90 20.27 3.06
#